data_AF-A0A3A0UU44-F1
#
_entry.id   AF-A0A3A0UU44-F1
#
_cell.length_a   1.000
_cell.length_b   1.000
_cell.length_c   1.000
_cell.angle_alpha   90.00
_cell.angle_beta   90.00
_cell.angle_gamma   90.00
#
_symmetry.space_group_name_H-M   'P 1'
#
loop_
_entity.id
_entity.type
_entity.pdbx_description
1 polymer ?
#
loop_
_entity_poly.entity_id
_entity_poly.type
_entity_poly.pdbx_seq_one_letter_code
_entity_poly.pdbx_strand_id
1 'polypeptide(L)'
;VQEKISACSKRGDEADGNLFMVGDVKQSIYKFRQADPSLFIGKYNRFTLDGSEHGMRIDLSQNFRSREEVLTTTNYLFKHMMDEAVGEIVYDDAAQLYYGAPFDHKPHDVQLNMLIEDASSDLNGSEQEAEYIVQQVEKIMSQHEIYDIKTEQYRKPSYKDIVILERSYGQVRKIQQAFKDHNITFHVN
;
A
#
# COMPACT_ATOMS: atom_id res chain seq x y z
N VAL A 1 4.95 -25.18 -0.33
CA VAL A 1 5.02 -25.51 1.12
C VAL A 1 3.69 -25.23 1.83
N GLN A 2 3.11 -24.03 1.68
CA GLN A 2 1.81 -23.68 2.26
C GLN A 2 0.66 -24.62 1.87
N GLU A 3 0.55 -25.05 0.61
CA GLU A 3 -0.47 -26.02 0.22
C GLU A 3 -0.27 -27.40 0.85
N LYS A 4 0.98 -27.86 1.03
CA LYS A 4 1.27 -29.13 1.70
C LYS A 4 0.88 -29.09 3.19
N ILE A 5 1.09 -27.96 3.85
CA ILE A 5 0.69 -27.76 5.26
C ILE A 5 -0.84 -27.65 5.36
N SER A 6 -1.47 -26.93 4.43
CA SER A 6 -2.93 -26.78 4.39
C SER A 6 -3.61 -28.13 4.11
N ALA A 7 -3.03 -28.96 3.25
CA ALA A 7 -3.52 -30.31 2.93
C ALA A 7 -3.52 -31.25 4.15
N CYS A 8 -2.66 -31.04 5.15
CA CYS A 8 -2.64 -31.84 6.37
C CYS A 8 -3.82 -31.56 7.32
N SER A 9 -4.50 -30.41 7.19
CA SER A 9 -5.62 -30.01 8.04
C SER A 9 -6.94 -29.83 7.27
N LYS A 10 -6.88 -29.90 5.93
CA LYS A 10 -8.04 -29.82 5.04
C LYS A 10 -8.92 -31.07 5.24
N ARG A 11 -10.20 -30.84 5.52
CA ARG A 11 -11.26 -31.84 5.41
C ARG A 11 -12.15 -31.47 4.23
N GLY A 12 -12.73 -32.47 3.56
CA GLY A 12 -13.59 -32.25 2.39
C GLY A 12 -12.86 -31.76 1.14
N ASP A 13 -13.62 -31.54 0.10
CA ASP A 13 -13.18 -30.98 -1.18
C ASP A 13 -13.31 -29.45 -1.18
N GLU A 14 -13.31 -28.81 -2.34
CA GLU A 14 -13.45 -27.34 -2.42
C GLU A 14 -14.88 -26.85 -2.10
N ALA A 15 -15.89 -27.71 -2.28
CA ALA A 15 -17.31 -27.37 -2.07
C ALA A 15 -17.78 -27.59 -0.61
N ASP A 16 -17.24 -28.58 0.09
CA ASP A 16 -17.68 -28.98 1.45
C ASP A 16 -16.53 -28.94 2.48
N GLY A 17 -15.44 -28.27 2.14
CA GLY A 17 -14.25 -28.19 2.96
C GLY A 17 -14.28 -27.11 4.04
N ASN A 18 -13.21 -27.08 4.85
CA ASN A 18 -13.04 -26.15 5.97
C ASN A 18 -11.92 -25.11 5.76
N LEU A 19 -11.48 -24.91 4.51
CA LEU A 19 -10.36 -24.04 4.19
C LEU A 19 -10.84 -22.60 3.93
N PHE A 20 -10.55 -21.71 4.86
CA PHE A 20 -10.76 -20.27 4.67
C PHE A 20 -9.45 -19.59 4.29
N MET A 21 -9.45 -18.83 3.19
CA MET A 21 -8.28 -18.13 2.64
C MET A 21 -8.64 -16.68 2.39
N VAL A 22 -7.71 -15.78 2.74
CA VAL A 22 -7.81 -14.34 2.44
C VAL A 22 -6.49 -13.92 1.81
N GLY A 23 -6.56 -13.14 0.74
CA GLY A 23 -5.39 -12.65 0.03
C GLY A 23 -5.77 -11.62 -1.02
N ASP A 24 -4.77 -10.92 -1.53
CA ASP A 24 -4.90 -9.99 -2.63
C ASP A 24 -3.75 -10.25 -3.61
N VAL A 25 -4.08 -10.68 -4.83
CA VAL A 25 -3.09 -10.95 -5.89
C VAL A 25 -2.28 -9.68 -6.19
N LYS A 26 -2.92 -8.51 -6.12
CA LYS A 26 -2.31 -7.20 -6.39
C LYS A 26 -1.21 -6.84 -5.38
N GLN A 27 -1.19 -7.49 -4.22
CA GLN A 27 -0.22 -7.29 -3.14
C GLN A 27 0.83 -8.40 -3.08
N SER A 28 0.90 -9.28 -4.10
CA SER A 28 1.88 -10.36 -4.17
C SER A 28 3.29 -9.83 -4.51
N ILE A 29 4.06 -9.46 -3.49
CA ILE A 29 5.41 -8.89 -3.64
C ILE A 29 6.56 -9.86 -3.27
N TYR A 30 6.25 -11.10 -2.91
CA TYR A 30 7.21 -12.09 -2.39
C TYR A 30 7.64 -13.16 -3.42
N LYS A 31 7.58 -12.86 -4.72
CA LYS A 31 8.00 -13.78 -5.81
C LYS A 31 9.44 -14.28 -5.63
N PHE A 32 10.34 -13.45 -5.09
CA PHE A 32 11.72 -13.81 -4.75
C PHE A 32 11.83 -14.92 -3.68
N ARG A 33 10.76 -15.17 -2.91
CA ARG A 33 10.65 -16.29 -1.96
C ARG A 33 9.92 -17.50 -2.55
N GLN A 34 9.80 -17.57 -3.88
CA GLN A 34 9.05 -18.61 -4.60
C GLN A 34 7.56 -18.63 -4.25
N ALA A 35 7.00 -17.47 -3.89
CA ALA A 35 5.55 -17.32 -3.81
C ALA A 35 4.96 -17.37 -5.23
N ASP A 36 3.96 -18.24 -5.43
CA ASP A 36 3.30 -18.44 -6.71
C ASP A 36 1.86 -17.90 -6.64
N PRO A 37 1.60 -16.67 -7.14
CA PRO A 37 0.27 -16.07 -7.15
C PRO A 37 -0.71 -16.80 -8.09
N SER A 38 -0.22 -17.60 -9.04
CA SER A 38 -1.08 -18.36 -9.97
C SER A 38 -2.01 -19.33 -9.24
N LEU A 39 -1.59 -19.84 -8.07
CA LEU A 39 -2.41 -20.69 -7.21
C LEU A 39 -3.66 -19.96 -6.70
N PHE A 40 -3.51 -18.68 -6.34
CA PHE A 40 -4.62 -17.86 -5.87
C PHE A 40 -5.51 -17.45 -7.05
N ILE A 41 -4.91 -17.00 -8.16
CA ILE A 41 -5.65 -16.64 -9.39
C ILE A 41 -6.47 -17.82 -9.90
N GLY A 42 -5.90 -19.02 -9.90
CA GLY A 42 -6.58 -20.23 -10.32
C GLY A 42 -7.82 -20.53 -9.46
N LYS A 43 -7.73 -20.41 -8.13
CA LYS A 43 -8.88 -20.58 -7.24
C LYS A 43 -9.89 -19.45 -7.43
N TYR A 44 -9.43 -18.21 -7.54
CA TYR A 44 -10.26 -17.03 -7.78
C TYR A 44 -11.12 -17.14 -9.04
N ASN A 45 -10.56 -17.70 -10.12
CA ASN A 45 -11.27 -17.88 -11.40
C ASN A 45 -12.25 -19.08 -11.40
N ARG A 46 -12.01 -20.10 -10.56
CA ARG A 46 -12.89 -21.29 -10.46
C ARG A 46 -13.98 -21.12 -9.41
N PHE A 47 -13.75 -20.34 -8.36
CA PHE A 47 -14.70 -20.16 -7.27
C PHE A 47 -15.80 -19.17 -7.66
N THR A 48 -17.04 -19.47 -7.26
CA THR A 48 -18.22 -18.67 -7.60
C THR A 48 -18.74 -17.92 -6.37
N LEU A 49 -19.52 -16.86 -6.59
CA LEU A 49 -20.09 -16.05 -5.51
C LEU A 49 -21.15 -16.82 -4.68
N ASP A 50 -21.82 -17.80 -5.31
CA ASP A 50 -22.88 -18.60 -4.72
C ASP A 50 -22.37 -19.94 -4.12
N GLY A 51 -21.14 -20.35 -4.44
CA GLY A 51 -20.51 -21.57 -3.92
C GLY A 51 -21.22 -22.86 -4.33
N SER A 52 -21.91 -22.88 -5.48
CA SER A 52 -22.81 -23.97 -5.87
C SER A 52 -22.09 -25.22 -6.41
N GLU A 53 -20.95 -25.06 -7.11
CA GLU A 53 -20.18 -26.18 -7.69
C GLU A 53 -18.76 -26.32 -7.12
N HIS A 54 -18.17 -25.21 -6.68
CA HIS A 54 -16.81 -25.11 -6.17
C HIS A 54 -16.78 -24.29 -4.87
N GLY A 55 -15.59 -23.90 -4.42
CA GLY A 55 -15.47 -23.00 -3.28
C GLY A 55 -16.17 -21.66 -3.52
N MET A 56 -16.58 -21.03 -2.41
CA MET A 56 -17.21 -19.71 -2.42
C MET A 56 -16.14 -18.62 -2.51
N ARG A 57 -16.37 -17.62 -3.36
CA ARG A 57 -15.58 -16.40 -3.46
C ARG A 57 -16.34 -15.21 -2.88
N ILE A 58 -15.64 -14.33 -2.18
CA ILE A 58 -16.18 -13.08 -1.65
C ILE A 58 -15.21 -11.95 -2.03
N ASP A 59 -15.71 -10.99 -2.80
CA ASP A 59 -14.92 -9.84 -3.25
C ASP A 59 -15.19 -8.64 -2.32
N LEU A 60 -14.13 -8.08 -1.73
CA LEU A 60 -14.20 -6.94 -0.81
C LEU A 60 -13.52 -5.72 -1.45
N SER A 61 -14.32 -4.87 -2.10
CA SER A 61 -13.80 -3.74 -2.87
C SER A 61 -13.84 -2.40 -2.10
N GLN A 62 -14.58 -2.33 -0.98
CA GLN A 62 -14.64 -1.14 -0.13
C GLN A 62 -13.39 -0.97 0.74
N ASN A 63 -12.78 0.22 0.68
CA ASN A 63 -11.64 0.62 1.47
C ASN A 63 -12.06 1.54 2.62
N PHE A 64 -11.79 1.07 3.84
CA PHE A 64 -12.10 1.77 5.10
C PHE A 64 -10.86 2.39 5.76
N ARG A 65 -9.73 2.47 5.03
CA ARG A 65 -8.43 2.88 5.59
C ARG A 65 -7.94 4.22 5.08
N SER A 66 -8.25 4.57 3.84
CA SER A 66 -7.67 5.72 3.15
C SER A 66 -8.73 6.71 2.70
N ARG A 67 -8.32 7.98 2.55
CA ARG A 67 -9.13 9.03 1.94
C ARG A 67 -9.35 8.78 0.45
N GLU A 68 -10.39 9.40 -0.10
CA GLU A 68 -10.80 9.26 -1.50
C GLU A 68 -9.68 9.60 -2.48
N GLU A 69 -8.87 10.62 -2.18
CA GLU A 69 -7.80 11.10 -3.05
C GLU A 69 -6.70 10.04 -3.23
N VAL A 70 -6.32 9.34 -2.14
CA VAL A 70 -5.37 8.23 -2.20
C VAL A 70 -5.91 7.10 -3.08
N LEU A 71 -7.19 6.75 -2.92
CA LEU A 71 -7.81 5.68 -3.71
C LEU A 71 -7.93 6.07 -5.18
N THR A 72 -8.35 7.30 -5.46
CA THR A 72 -8.52 7.80 -6.82
C THR A 72 -7.20 7.85 -7.57
N THR A 73 -6.13 8.39 -6.95
CA THR A 73 -4.79 8.38 -7.55
C THR A 73 -4.26 6.96 -7.74
N THR A 74 -4.45 6.07 -6.77
CA THR A 74 -4.04 4.65 -6.88
C THR A 74 -4.75 3.97 -8.04
N ASN A 75 -6.09 4.05 -8.10
CA ASN A 75 -6.88 3.47 -9.17
C ASN A 75 -6.47 4.02 -10.54
N TYR A 76 -6.24 5.33 -10.63
CA TYR A 76 -5.80 5.96 -11.87
C TYR A 76 -4.46 5.41 -12.36
N LEU A 77 -3.45 5.30 -11.49
CA LEU A 77 -2.14 4.78 -11.87
C LEU A 77 -2.21 3.30 -12.28
N PHE A 78 -2.82 2.45 -11.46
CA PHE A 78 -2.84 1.01 -11.72
C PHE A 78 -3.73 0.62 -12.91
N LYS A 79 -4.78 1.40 -13.21
CA LYS A 79 -5.57 1.20 -14.43
C LYS A 79 -4.75 1.36 -15.72
N HIS A 80 -3.69 2.17 -15.70
CA HIS A 80 -2.82 2.39 -16.87
C HIS A 80 -1.54 1.55 -16.84
N MET A 81 -1.11 1.08 -15.67
CA MET A 81 0.17 0.39 -15.49
C MET A 81 0.04 -1.13 -15.31
N MET A 82 -1.12 -1.64 -14.87
CA MET A 82 -1.29 -3.02 -14.45
C MET A 82 -2.18 -3.80 -15.42
N ASP A 83 -1.54 -4.65 -16.22
CA ASP A 83 -2.18 -5.62 -17.10
C ASP A 83 -1.68 -7.05 -16.78
N GLU A 84 -2.14 -8.06 -17.53
CA GLU A 84 -1.70 -9.44 -17.32
C GLU A 84 -0.20 -9.64 -17.54
N ALA A 85 0.45 -8.86 -18.40
CA ALA A 85 1.85 -9.00 -18.72
C ALA A 85 2.76 -8.44 -17.62
N VAL A 86 2.37 -7.33 -17.00
CA VAL A 86 3.16 -6.63 -15.99
C VAL A 86 2.72 -7.01 -14.56
N GLY A 87 1.43 -7.17 -14.33
CA GLY A 87 0.81 -7.36 -13.02
C GLY A 87 0.20 -8.74 -12.79
N GLU A 88 0.24 -9.64 -13.77
CA GLU A 88 -0.34 -11.00 -13.73
C GLU A 88 -1.88 -11.04 -13.57
N ILE A 89 -2.54 -9.88 -13.45
CA ILE A 89 -3.99 -9.71 -13.37
C ILE A 89 -4.38 -8.33 -13.94
N VAL A 90 -5.54 -8.28 -14.61
CA VAL A 90 -6.11 -7.02 -15.12
C VAL A 90 -6.68 -6.19 -13.97
N TYR A 91 -6.39 -4.90 -13.97
CA TYR A 91 -6.98 -3.95 -13.03
C TYR A 91 -8.35 -3.44 -13.54
N ASP A 92 -9.39 -4.26 -13.39
CA ASP A 92 -10.77 -3.97 -13.80
C ASP A 92 -11.60 -3.26 -12.70
N ASP A 93 -12.89 -3.05 -12.94
CA ASP A 93 -13.78 -2.40 -11.96
C ASP A 93 -13.96 -3.26 -10.69
N ALA A 94 -13.90 -4.59 -10.79
CA ALA A 94 -13.96 -5.46 -9.61
C ALA A 94 -12.68 -5.36 -8.75
N ALA A 95 -11.53 -5.05 -9.38
CA ALA A 95 -10.24 -4.89 -8.72
C ALA A 95 -9.98 -3.48 -8.15
N GLN A 96 -10.80 -2.48 -8.54
CA GLN A 96 -10.68 -1.09 -8.08
C GLN A 96 -10.99 -0.94 -6.59
N LEU A 97 -10.39 0.09 -5.99
CA LEU A 97 -10.65 0.47 -4.61
C LEU A 97 -11.80 1.47 -4.55
N TYR A 98 -12.86 1.13 -3.82
CA TYR A 98 -14.00 2.03 -3.60
C TYR A 98 -13.92 2.68 -2.23
N TYR A 99 -14.20 3.97 -2.16
CA TYR A 99 -14.22 4.70 -0.91
C TYR A 99 -15.32 4.19 0.02
N GLY A 100 -14.97 3.87 1.27
CA GLY A 100 -15.92 3.46 2.31
C GLY A 100 -15.58 4.00 3.70
N ALA A 101 -14.43 4.65 3.88
CA ALA A 101 -14.02 5.22 5.16
C ALA A 101 -14.81 6.51 5.47
N PRO A 102 -15.22 6.78 6.72
CA PRO A 102 -15.96 7.98 7.08
C PRO A 102 -15.00 9.15 7.37
N PHE A 103 -14.16 9.52 6.40
CA PHE A 103 -13.37 10.74 6.49
C PHE A 103 -14.26 11.97 6.23
N ASP A 104 -13.82 13.12 6.71
CA ASP A 104 -14.39 14.41 6.33
C ASP A 104 -14.16 14.72 4.84
N HIS A 105 -15.00 15.58 4.28
CA HIS A 105 -14.95 15.99 2.88
C HIS A 105 -13.95 17.14 2.58
N LYS A 106 -12.98 17.41 3.47
CA LYS A 106 -11.94 18.40 3.13
C LYS A 106 -10.98 17.80 2.11
N PRO A 107 -10.67 18.54 1.03
CA PRO A 107 -9.78 18.05 -0.01
C PRO A 107 -8.35 17.95 0.50
N HIS A 108 -7.69 16.84 0.18
CA HIS A 108 -6.28 16.60 0.45
C HIS A 108 -5.57 16.08 -0.80
N ASP A 109 -4.80 16.94 -1.46
CA ASP A 109 -4.12 16.58 -2.69
C ASP A 109 -2.95 15.61 -2.48
N VAL A 110 -2.84 14.62 -3.37
CA VAL A 110 -1.65 13.80 -3.52
C VAL A 110 -0.60 14.59 -4.30
N GLN A 111 0.61 14.73 -3.75
CA GLN A 111 1.67 15.53 -4.34
C GLN A 111 2.71 14.66 -5.06
N LEU A 112 3.14 15.11 -6.24
CA LEU A 112 4.30 14.60 -6.96
C LEU A 112 5.33 15.72 -7.05
N ASN A 113 6.47 15.52 -6.39
CA ASN A 113 7.56 16.49 -6.39
C ASN A 113 8.72 15.95 -7.23
N MET A 114 9.14 16.73 -8.23
CA MET A 114 10.30 16.41 -9.06
C MET A 114 11.46 17.30 -8.65
N LEU A 115 12.55 16.69 -8.21
CA LEU A 115 13.76 17.39 -7.80
C LEU A 115 14.76 17.38 -8.95
N ILE A 116 15.38 18.53 -9.19
CA ILE A 116 16.48 18.68 -10.13
C ILE A 116 17.73 18.86 -9.27
N GLU A 117 18.71 18.00 -9.46
CA GLU A 117 19.99 18.06 -8.73
C GLU A 117 20.67 19.40 -9.02
N ASP A 118 20.90 20.16 -7.95
CA ASP A 118 21.70 21.38 -8.04
C ASP A 118 23.18 21.02 -8.02
N ALA A 119 23.81 21.08 -9.19
CA ALA A 119 25.24 20.79 -9.36
C ALA A 119 26.17 21.81 -8.67
N SER A 120 25.64 22.93 -8.17
CA SER A 120 26.39 23.91 -7.38
C SER A 120 26.39 23.62 -5.88
N SER A 121 25.57 22.66 -5.43
CA SER A 121 25.52 22.23 -4.04
C SER A 121 26.69 21.28 -3.72
N ASP A 122 27.19 21.34 -2.48
CA ASP A 122 28.13 20.35 -1.94
C ASP A 122 27.45 18.99 -1.68
N LEU A 123 26.12 18.93 -1.70
CA LEU A 123 25.32 17.72 -1.51
C LEU A 123 25.04 17.04 -2.84
N ASN A 124 25.12 15.70 -2.86
CA ASN A 124 24.66 14.93 -4.02
C ASN A 124 23.12 14.91 -4.10
N GLY A 125 22.57 14.57 -5.28
CA GLY A 125 21.12 14.56 -5.49
C GLY A 125 20.32 13.75 -4.47
N SER A 126 20.86 12.66 -3.93
CA SER A 126 20.18 11.88 -2.88
C SER A 126 20.16 12.56 -1.52
N GLU A 127 21.19 13.34 -1.19
CA GLU A 127 21.24 14.14 0.04
C GLU A 127 20.29 15.34 -0.09
N GLN A 128 20.22 15.96 -1.27
CA GLN A 128 19.23 17.00 -1.57
C GLN A 128 17.80 16.47 -1.45
N GLU A 129 17.55 15.24 -1.93
CA GLU A 129 16.26 14.56 -1.75
C GLU A 129 15.94 14.29 -0.28
N ALA A 130 16.91 13.79 0.50
CA ALA A 130 16.74 13.57 1.94
C ALA A 130 16.39 14.87 2.69
N GLU A 131 17.07 15.96 2.35
CA GLU A 131 16.82 17.28 2.93
C GLU A 131 15.44 17.82 2.55
N TYR A 132 15.02 17.63 1.30
CA TYR A 132 13.69 17.98 0.86
C TYR A 132 12.60 17.20 1.60
N ILE A 133 12.80 15.90 1.85
CA ILE A 133 11.88 15.09 2.66
C ILE A 133 11.74 15.65 4.07
N VAL A 134 12.85 16.05 4.70
CA VAL A 134 12.82 16.71 6.03
C VAL A 134 11.97 17.97 5.98
N GLN A 135 12.17 18.84 4.98
CA GLN A 135 11.38 20.06 4.81
C GLN A 135 9.87 19.77 4.65
N GLN A 136 9.51 18.71 3.93
CA GLN A 136 8.10 18.29 3.82
C GLN A 136 7.55 17.82 5.17
N VAL A 137 8.32 17.08 5.95
CA VAL A 137 7.93 16.66 7.30
C VAL A 137 7.71 17.87 8.21
N GLU A 138 8.63 18.83 8.24
CA GLU A 138 8.48 20.05 9.04
C GLU A 138 7.25 20.88 8.61
N LYS A 139 6.99 20.96 7.30
CA LYS A 139 5.81 21.60 6.75
C LYS A 139 4.52 20.90 7.18
N ILE A 140 4.49 19.56 7.17
CA ILE A 140 3.36 18.79 7.68
C ILE A 140 3.16 19.10 9.17
N MET A 141 4.24 19.05 9.96
CA MET A 141 4.19 19.26 11.41
C MET A 141 3.71 20.66 11.83
N SER A 142 3.97 21.68 11.00
CA SER A 142 3.64 23.07 11.29
C SER A 142 2.33 23.56 10.67
N GLN A 143 1.96 23.06 9.49
CA GLN A 143 0.87 23.62 8.69
C GLN A 143 -0.36 22.72 8.55
N HIS A 144 -0.26 21.44 8.92
CA HIS A 144 -1.33 20.46 8.69
C HIS A 144 -1.91 19.93 10.00
N GLU A 145 -3.12 19.39 9.89
CA GLU A 145 -3.82 18.69 10.97
C GLU A 145 -4.27 17.31 10.48
N ILE A 146 -4.38 16.36 11.41
CA ILE A 146 -4.83 14.99 11.12
C ILE A 146 -6.24 14.83 11.65
N TYR A 147 -7.14 14.35 10.78
CA TYR A 147 -8.48 13.95 11.18
C TYR A 147 -8.47 12.54 11.78
N ASP A 148 -8.92 12.40 13.02
CA ASP A 148 -9.07 11.12 13.69
C ASP A 148 -10.51 10.62 13.58
N ILE A 149 -10.72 9.57 12.77
CA ILE A 149 -12.04 8.96 12.52
C ILE A 149 -12.76 8.53 13.80
N LYS A 150 -12.03 8.13 14.85
CA LYS A 150 -12.66 7.61 16.08
C LYS A 150 -13.21 8.72 16.96
N THR A 151 -12.57 9.89 16.93
CA THR A 151 -12.97 11.04 17.76
C THR A 151 -13.71 12.10 16.95
N GLU A 152 -13.71 11.98 15.63
CA GLU A 152 -14.28 12.93 14.66
C GLU A 152 -13.71 14.35 14.83
N GLN A 153 -12.45 14.43 15.26
CA GLN A 153 -11.76 15.68 15.56
C GLN A 153 -10.40 15.75 14.86
N TYR A 154 -9.96 16.99 14.64
CA TYR A 154 -8.61 17.25 14.20
C TYR A 154 -7.66 17.31 15.38
N ARG A 155 -6.48 16.75 15.18
CA ARG A 155 -5.36 16.88 16.10
C ARG A 155 -4.11 17.30 15.34
N LYS A 156 -3.15 17.84 16.11
CA LYS A 156 -1.81 18.07 15.57
C LYS A 156 -1.17 16.74 15.15
N PRO A 157 -0.42 16.74 14.04
CA PRO A 157 0.36 15.60 13.62
C PRO A 157 1.45 15.28 14.64
N SER A 158 1.82 14.01 14.69
CA SER A 158 3.00 13.52 15.40
C SER A 158 3.92 12.83 14.41
N TYR A 159 5.21 12.73 14.72
CA TYR A 159 6.16 12.01 13.86
C TYR A 159 5.79 10.53 13.64
N LYS A 160 4.98 9.93 14.54
CA LYS A 160 4.49 8.55 14.39
C LYS A 160 3.44 8.40 13.28
N ASP A 161 2.84 9.50 12.85
CA ASP A 161 1.84 9.53 11.78
C ASP A 161 2.48 9.60 10.38
N ILE A 162 3.80 9.80 10.31
CA ILE A 162 4.54 9.97 9.07
C ILE A 162 5.39 8.71 8.84
N VAL A 163 5.31 8.16 7.64
CA VAL A 163 6.14 7.03 7.21
C VAL A 163 6.80 7.38 5.88
N ILE A 164 8.06 6.99 5.74
CA ILE A 164 8.83 7.12 4.50
C ILE A 164 9.08 5.71 3.97
N LEU A 165 8.61 5.45 2.76
CA LEU A 165 8.73 4.13 2.13
C LEU A 165 9.80 4.18 1.04
N GLU A 166 10.81 3.34 1.20
CA GLU A 166 11.92 3.20 0.26
C GLU A 166 11.94 1.80 -0.35
N ARG A 167 12.30 1.71 -1.63
CA ARG A 167 12.43 0.41 -2.33
C ARG A 167 13.62 -0.40 -1.81
N SER A 168 14.69 0.28 -1.38
CA SER A 168 15.94 -0.34 -0.94
C SER A 168 16.61 0.44 0.19
N TYR A 169 17.49 -0.22 0.95
CA TYR A 169 18.21 0.40 2.08
C TYR A 169 19.33 1.38 1.67
N GLY A 170 19.60 1.57 0.37
CA GLY A 170 20.73 2.37 -0.10
C GLY A 170 20.72 3.82 0.40
N GLN A 171 19.53 4.43 0.46
CA GLN A 171 19.33 5.84 0.81
C GLN A 171 19.03 6.07 2.29
N VAL A 172 18.72 5.00 3.03
CA VAL A 172 18.23 5.09 4.41
C VAL A 172 19.22 5.80 5.33
N ARG A 173 20.52 5.60 5.14
CA ARG A 173 21.55 6.28 5.94
C ARG A 173 21.57 7.79 5.70
N LYS A 174 21.35 8.24 4.46
CA LYS A 174 21.31 9.66 4.08
C LYS A 174 20.08 10.33 4.68
N ILE A 175 18.91 9.70 4.54
CA ILE A 175 17.67 10.16 5.16
C ILE A 175 17.82 10.24 6.69
N GLN A 176 18.34 9.18 7.32
CA GLN A 176 18.56 9.17 8.76
C GLN A 176 19.52 10.29 9.22
N GLN A 177 20.58 10.57 8.46
CA GLN A 177 21.51 11.65 8.76
C GLN A 177 20.83 13.02 8.63
N ALA A 178 20.10 13.29 7.54
CA ALA A 178 19.36 14.54 7.36
C ALA A 178 18.36 14.77 8.51
N PHE A 179 17.56 13.76 8.87
CA PHE A 179 16.63 13.85 10.00
C PHE A 179 17.34 14.16 11.33
N LYS A 180 18.51 13.55 11.55
CA LYS A 180 19.33 13.78 12.75
C LYS A 180 19.87 15.22 12.80
N ASP A 181 20.29 15.78 11.67
CA ASP A 181 20.82 17.15 11.59
C ASP A 181 19.74 18.19 11.93
N HIS A 182 18.46 17.86 11.69
CA HIS A 182 17.30 18.66 12.09
C HIS A 182 16.71 18.29 13.46
N ASN A 183 17.39 17.45 14.24
CA ASN A 183 16.93 16.95 15.55
C ASN A 183 15.57 16.22 15.52
N ILE A 184 15.24 15.58 14.39
CA ILE A 184 14.02 14.78 14.23
C ILE A 184 14.34 13.30 14.49
N THR A 185 13.52 12.64 15.30
CA THR A 185 13.68 11.21 15.57
C THR A 185 13.27 10.38 14.36
N PHE A 186 14.18 9.52 13.89
CA PHE A 186 13.95 8.64 12.75
C PHE A 186 14.22 7.17 13.14
N HIS A 187 13.27 6.28 12.82
CA HIS A 187 13.37 4.85 13.11
C HIS A 187 13.31 4.04 11.82
N VAL A 188 14.25 3.10 11.67
CA VAL A 188 14.32 2.18 10.53
C VAL A 188 13.93 0.79 11.02
N ASN A 189 12.99 0.16 10.32
CA ASN A 189 12.56 -1.23 10.57
C ASN A 189 13.42 -2.24 9.81
#